data_AF-R8X1E7-F1
#
_entry.id   AF-R8X1E7-F1
#
_cell.length_a   1.000
_cell.length_b   1.000
_cell.length_c   1.000
_cell.angle_alpha   90.00
_cell.angle_beta   90.00
_cell.angle_gamma   90.00
#
_symmetry.space_group_name_H-M   'P 1'
#
loop_
_entity.id
_entity.type
_entity.pdbx_description
1 polymer ?
#
loop_
_entity_poly.entity_id
_entity_poly.type
_entity_poly.pdbx_seq_one_letter_code
_entity_poly.pdbx_strand_id
1 'polypeptide(L)'
;MLDKIQFNNFSIHSSNFKMSGDVDSGGRYKVSFSEFGVKSEIDEDGDNWIEMAITPKVAGYEDGNHEPSAEEVPIFEVSFSMSLYFLVLDKDFEITKDFYKENSWFFKNYISMACKLAAESILKYTPMYELELPWTPPIDTP
;
A
#
# COMPACT_ATOMS: atom_id res chain seq x y z
N MET A 1 -7.87 -15.20 17.66
CA MET A 1 -6.43 -15.01 17.38
C MET A 1 -6.16 -13.63 16.79
N LEU A 2 -6.83 -13.25 15.69
CA LEU A 2 -6.74 -11.89 15.10
C LEU A 2 -7.33 -10.78 15.98
N ASP A 3 -8.23 -11.12 16.90
CA ASP A 3 -8.83 -10.25 17.92
C ASP A 3 -7.81 -9.63 18.89
N LYS A 4 -6.59 -10.17 18.94
CA LYS A 4 -5.46 -9.65 19.71
C LYS A 4 -4.64 -8.60 18.95
N ILE A 5 -4.96 -8.36 17.67
CA ILE A 5 -4.22 -7.43 16.81
C ILE A 5 -5.13 -6.27 16.46
N GLN A 6 -4.70 -5.06 16.78
CA GLN A 6 -5.41 -3.85 16.47
C GLN A 6 -4.63 -3.02 15.47
N PHE A 7 -5.26 -2.62 14.37
CA PHE A 7 -4.69 -1.60 13.50
C PHE A 7 -4.63 -0.27 14.26
N ASN A 8 -3.45 0.31 14.38
CA ASN A 8 -3.24 1.57 15.09
C ASN A 8 -3.25 2.75 14.11
N ASN A 9 -2.27 2.79 13.20
CA ASN A 9 -2.14 3.86 12.22
C ASN A 9 -1.27 3.45 11.02
N PHE A 10 -1.10 4.37 10.07
CA PHE A 10 -0.08 4.29 9.03
C PHE A 10 0.63 5.64 8.89
N SER A 11 1.86 5.62 8.39
CA SER A 11 2.63 6.84 8.11
C SER A 11 3.27 6.78 6.72
N ILE A 12 3.25 7.91 6.02
CA ILE A 12 3.93 8.07 4.72
C ILE A 12 5.30 8.66 4.98
N HIS A 13 6.36 7.94 4.62
CA HIS A 13 7.75 8.37 4.83
C HIS A 13 8.26 9.24 3.69
N SER A 14 7.85 8.90 2.46
CA SER A 14 8.18 9.66 1.26
C SER A 14 7.09 9.49 0.21
N SER A 15 6.94 10.50 -0.65
CA SER A 15 6.07 10.43 -1.82
C SER A 15 6.70 11.19 -2.99
N ASN A 16 6.38 10.76 -4.19
CA ASN A 16 6.79 11.37 -5.43
C ASN A 16 5.66 11.29 -6.44
N PHE A 17 5.39 12.40 -7.12
CA PHE A 17 4.47 12.48 -8.25
C PHE A 17 5.22 12.98 -9.47
N LYS A 18 5.05 12.29 -10.59
CA LYS A 18 5.63 12.66 -11.88
C LYS A 18 4.54 12.64 -12.94
N MET A 19 4.54 13.66 -13.79
CA MET A 19 3.72 13.74 -14.98
C MET A 19 4.63 13.83 -16.21
N SER A 20 4.31 13.07 -17.25
CA SER A 20 5.12 12.93 -18.47
C SER A 20 4.33 13.27 -19.74
N GLY A 21 3.01 13.48 -19.64
CA GLY A 21 2.14 13.85 -20.75
C GLY A 21 0.89 14.56 -20.25
N ASP A 22 0.06 15.00 -21.20
CA ASP A 22 -1.23 15.63 -20.90
C ASP A 22 -2.30 14.57 -20.62
N VAL A 23 -3.27 14.93 -19.79
CA VAL A 23 -4.37 14.05 -19.37
C VAL A 23 -5.60 14.40 -20.19
N ASP A 24 -5.70 13.84 -21.39
CA ASP A 24 -6.88 14.00 -22.24
C ASP A 24 -7.89 12.89 -21.92
N SER A 25 -8.95 13.28 -21.22
CA SER A 25 -10.15 12.51 -20.79
C SER A 25 -10.14 11.00 -21.04
N GLY A 26 -10.03 10.23 -19.95
CA GLY A 26 -10.05 8.76 -19.95
C GLY A 26 -8.66 8.15 -19.73
N GLY A 27 -8.61 6.84 -19.57
CA GLY A 27 -7.36 6.12 -19.38
C GLY A 27 -7.48 4.92 -18.46
N ARG A 28 -6.34 4.30 -18.21
CA ARG A 28 -6.20 3.11 -17.35
C ARG A 28 -5.06 3.31 -16.38
N TYR A 29 -5.12 2.65 -15.24
CA TYR A 29 -4.04 2.68 -14.26
C TYR A 29 -3.71 1.29 -13.75
N LYS A 30 -2.47 1.16 -13.27
CA LYS A 30 -1.95 -0.03 -12.64
C LYS A 30 -1.43 0.33 -11.26
N VAL A 31 -1.89 -0.41 -10.26
CA VAL A 31 -1.33 -0.36 -8.91
C VAL A 31 -0.38 -1.54 -8.78
N SER A 32 0.86 -1.26 -8.42
CA SER A 32 1.86 -2.27 -8.07
C SER A 32 2.39 -2.02 -6.67
N PHE A 33 2.74 -3.12 -6.00
CA PHE A 33 3.33 -3.10 -4.68
C PHE A 33 4.72 -3.71 -4.80
N SER A 34 5.72 -3.11 -4.14
CA SER A 34 6.96 -3.83 -3.86
C SER A 34 6.68 -4.99 -2.90
N GLU A 35 7.62 -5.93 -2.80
CA GLU A 35 7.66 -6.82 -1.64
C GLU A 35 7.59 -5.98 -0.34
N PHE A 36 6.86 -6.48 0.63
CA PHE A 36 6.66 -5.82 1.91
C PHE A 36 7.35 -6.59 3.03
N GLY A 37 8.04 -5.86 3.89
CA GLY A 37 8.70 -6.42 5.06
C GLY A 37 7.75 -6.41 6.25
N VAL A 38 7.71 -7.50 7.01
CA VAL A 38 7.01 -7.56 8.30
C VAL A 38 8.07 -7.62 9.41
N LYS A 39 7.97 -6.71 10.37
CA LYS A 39 8.79 -6.68 11.57
C LYS A 39 7.87 -6.73 12.79
N SER A 40 8.30 -7.49 13.81
CA SER A 40 7.70 -7.44 15.14
C SER A 40 8.73 -6.83 16.06
N GLU A 41 8.35 -5.80 16.80
CA GLU A 41 9.23 -5.10 17.74
C GLU A 41 8.50 -4.93 19.07
N ILE A 42 9.23 -5.08 20.17
CA ILE A 42 8.75 -4.69 21.50
C ILE A 42 9.39 -3.35 21.80
N ASP A 43 8.59 -2.34 22.07
CA ASP A 43 9.08 -1.00 22.37
C ASP A 43 9.60 -0.86 23.82
N GLU A 44 10.08 0.33 24.17
CA GLU A 44 10.65 0.63 25.49
C GLU A 44 9.61 0.54 26.63
N ASP A 45 8.31 0.71 26.31
CA ASP A 45 7.19 0.60 27.24
C ASP A 45 6.69 -0.85 27.38
N GLY A 46 7.30 -1.77 26.61
CA GLY A 46 6.99 -3.19 26.60
C GLY A 46 5.73 -3.53 25.82
N ASP A 47 5.29 -2.65 24.91
CA ASP A 47 4.21 -2.91 23.97
C ASP A 47 4.75 -3.60 22.72
N ASN A 48 4.00 -4.60 22.23
CA ASN A 48 4.40 -5.39 21.07
C ASN A 48 3.72 -4.83 19.82
N TRP A 49 4.54 -4.47 18.83
CA TRP A 49 4.14 -3.82 17.60
C TRP A 49 4.47 -4.67 16.38
N ILE A 50 3.59 -4.64 15.40
CA ILE A 50 3.87 -5.10 14.04
C ILE A 50 4.06 -3.86 13.18
N GLU A 51 5.21 -3.75 12.53
CA GLU A 51 5.43 -2.81 11.46
C GLU A 51 5.44 -3.53 10.11
N MET A 52 4.67 -3.00 9.16
CA MET A 52 4.68 -3.44 7.77
C MET A 52 5.11 -2.31 6.86
N ALA A 53 6.31 -2.42 6.30
CA ALA A 53 6.85 -1.44 5.36
C ALA A 53 6.53 -1.84 3.92
N ILE A 54 5.92 -0.91 3.17
CA ILE A 54 5.49 -1.12 1.77
C ILE A 54 5.92 0.07 0.90
N THR A 55 6.17 -0.19 -0.39
CA THR A 55 6.45 0.87 -1.38
C THR A 55 5.49 0.74 -2.58
N PRO A 56 4.27 1.28 -2.47
CA PRO A 56 3.30 1.25 -3.56
C PRO A 56 3.69 2.18 -4.72
N LYS A 57 3.23 1.81 -5.90
CA LYS A 57 3.34 2.60 -7.12
C LYS A 57 2.02 2.55 -7.89
N VAL A 58 1.54 3.72 -8.30
CA VAL A 58 0.37 3.89 -9.16
C VAL A 58 0.86 4.52 -10.45
N ALA A 59 0.65 3.85 -11.57
CA ALA A 59 1.03 4.33 -12.89
C ALA A 59 -0.21 4.42 -13.77
N GLY A 60 -0.43 5.56 -14.40
CA GLY A 60 -1.50 5.74 -15.37
C GLY A 60 -1.00 5.79 -16.80
N TYR A 61 -1.84 5.30 -17.71
CA TYR A 61 -1.54 5.12 -19.12
C TYR A 61 -2.71 5.65 -19.96
N GLU A 62 -2.42 5.92 -21.23
CA GLU A 62 -3.46 6.25 -22.20
C GLU A 62 -4.47 5.10 -22.32
N ASP A 63 -5.68 5.45 -22.74
CA ASP A 63 -6.73 4.46 -22.94
C ASP A 63 -6.30 3.41 -23.98
N GLY A 64 -6.63 2.15 -23.73
CA GLY A 64 -6.16 1.05 -24.54
C GLY A 64 -6.82 -0.27 -24.18
N ASN A 65 -7.07 -1.10 -25.20
CA ASN A 65 -7.74 -2.40 -25.05
C ASN A 65 -6.82 -3.55 -24.57
N HIS A 66 -5.73 -3.22 -23.87
CA HIS A 66 -4.75 -4.20 -23.40
C HIS A 66 -4.26 -3.84 -21.99
N GLU A 67 -3.65 -4.80 -21.29
CA GLU A 67 -2.94 -4.53 -20.03
C GLU A 67 -1.66 -3.73 -20.31
N PRO A 68 -1.23 -2.81 -19.42
CA PRO A 68 -0.04 -2.01 -19.66
C PRO A 68 1.19 -2.90 -19.78
N SER A 69 1.89 -2.78 -20.91
CA SER A 69 3.13 -3.52 -21.13
C SER A 69 4.27 -2.91 -20.31
N ALA A 70 5.34 -3.67 -20.07
CA ALA A 70 6.52 -3.15 -19.35
C ALA A 70 7.25 -2.03 -20.12
N GLU A 71 7.05 -1.94 -21.43
CA GLU A 71 7.70 -0.96 -22.31
C GLU A 71 6.91 0.34 -22.43
N GLU A 72 5.67 0.35 -21.95
CA GLU A 72 4.79 1.49 -22.07
C GLU A 72 5.13 2.58 -21.04
N VAL A 73 5.20 3.82 -21.51
CA VAL A 73 5.55 4.97 -20.68
C VAL A 73 4.29 5.49 -19.99
N PRO A 74 4.25 5.56 -18.66
CA PRO A 74 3.10 6.11 -17.97
C PRO A 74 3.00 7.63 -18.15
N ILE A 75 1.78 8.12 -18.39
CA ILE A 75 1.44 9.56 -18.44
C ILE A 75 1.68 10.19 -17.08
N PHE A 76 1.35 9.46 -16.01
CA PHE A 76 1.64 9.88 -14.66
C PHE A 76 2.08 8.70 -13.79
N GLU A 77 2.86 9.00 -12.78
CA GLU A 77 3.31 8.05 -11.79
C GLU A 77 3.25 8.67 -10.40
N VAL A 78 2.68 7.92 -9.45
CA VAL A 78 2.78 8.17 -8.02
C VAL A 78 3.55 7.03 -7.42
N SER A 79 4.59 7.32 -6.65
CA SER A 79 5.27 6.33 -5.83
C SER A 79 5.43 6.88 -4.41
N PHE A 80 5.29 6.01 -3.42
CA PHE A 80 5.44 6.41 -2.03
C PHE A 80 5.93 5.24 -1.20
N SER A 81 6.57 5.56 -0.09
CA SER A 81 6.92 4.57 0.93
C SER A 81 6.11 4.86 2.18
N MET A 82 5.59 3.80 2.80
CA MET A 82 4.78 3.92 4.00
C MET A 82 4.94 2.71 4.91
N SER A 83 4.70 2.93 6.20
CA SER A 83 4.60 1.87 7.20
C SER A 83 3.18 1.81 7.76
N LEU A 84 2.68 0.60 7.96
CA LEU A 84 1.48 0.32 8.74
C LEU A 84 1.89 -0.24 10.10
N TYR A 85 1.21 0.22 11.14
CA TYR A 85 1.48 -0.17 12.53
C TYR A 85 0.28 -0.85 13.14
N PHE A 86 0.50 -2.02 13.72
CA PHE A 86 -0.49 -2.77 14.47
C PHE A 86 0.00 -2.99 15.90
N LEU A 87 -0.88 -2.81 16.87
CA LEU A 87 -0.63 -3.12 18.26
C LEU A 87 -1.07 -4.56 18.53
N VAL A 88 -0.21 -5.33 19.19
CA VAL A 88 -0.51 -6.65 19.72
C VAL A 88 -0.91 -6.49 21.19
N LEU A 89 -2.19 -6.72 21.47
CA LEU A 89 -2.80 -6.49 22.79
C LEU A 89 -2.37 -7.54 23.83
N ASP A 90 -1.86 -8.68 23.38
CA ASP A 90 -1.40 -9.78 24.22
C ASP A 90 0.12 -9.90 24.13
N LYS A 91 0.79 -9.66 25.26
CA LYS A 91 2.26 -9.65 25.34
C LYS A 91 2.88 -11.03 25.10
N ASP A 92 2.12 -12.10 25.35
CA ASP A 92 2.57 -13.49 25.13
C ASP A 92 2.26 -13.97 23.70
N PHE A 93 1.65 -13.13 22.86
CA PHE A 93 1.31 -13.48 21.49
C PHE A 93 2.48 -13.25 20.54
N GLU A 94 3.12 -14.35 20.13
CA GLU A 94 4.19 -14.32 19.13
C GLU A 94 3.65 -14.37 17.70
N ILE A 95 4.18 -13.49 16.86
CA ILE A 95 3.87 -13.46 15.44
C ILE A 95 4.93 -14.22 14.68
N THR A 96 4.60 -15.47 14.34
CA THR A 96 5.43 -16.32 13.52
C THR A 96 5.19 -16.05 12.03
N LYS A 97 6.13 -16.49 11.18
CA LYS A 97 5.94 -16.43 9.72
C LYS A 97 4.72 -17.24 9.26
N ASP A 98 4.42 -18.35 9.92
CA ASP A 98 3.28 -19.20 9.59
C ASP A 98 1.97 -18.52 9.95
N PHE A 99 1.89 -17.88 11.12
CA PHE A 99 0.75 -17.04 11.49
C PHE A 99 0.49 -15.96 10.44
N TYR A 100 1.53 -15.27 9.97
CA TYR A 100 1.39 -14.27 8.92
C TYR A 100 0.85 -14.89 7.62
N LYS A 101 1.40 -16.02 7.17
CA LYS A 101 0.94 -16.70 5.95
C LYS A 101 -0.53 -17.12 6.02
N GLU A 102 -0.95 -17.69 7.14
CA GLU A 102 -2.34 -18.12 7.37
C GLU A 102 -3.31 -16.94 7.43
N ASN A 103 -2.84 -15.78 7.88
CA ASN A 103 -3.65 -14.59 8.11
C ASN A 103 -3.31 -13.43 7.16
N SER A 104 -2.64 -13.70 6.04
CA SER A 104 -2.12 -12.67 5.14
C SER A 104 -3.23 -11.76 4.61
N TRP A 105 -4.42 -12.31 4.38
CA TRP A 105 -5.62 -11.58 3.96
C TRP A 105 -5.98 -10.43 4.91
N PHE A 106 -5.80 -10.60 6.22
CA PHE A 106 -6.13 -9.59 7.23
C PHE A 106 -5.25 -8.35 7.03
N PHE A 107 -3.94 -8.56 6.96
CA PHE A 107 -2.96 -7.50 6.79
C PHE A 107 -3.08 -6.82 5.42
N LYS A 108 -3.29 -7.62 4.36
CA LYS A 108 -3.49 -7.11 3.00
C LYS A 108 -4.67 -6.17 2.87
N ASN A 109 -5.75 -6.43 3.59
CA ASN A 109 -6.92 -5.55 3.58
C ASN A 109 -6.59 -4.16 4.14
N TYR A 110 -5.87 -4.10 5.26
CA TYR A 110 -5.41 -2.84 5.84
C TYR A 110 -4.38 -2.13 4.95
N ILE A 111 -3.44 -2.88 4.35
CA ILE A 111 -2.51 -2.33 3.34
C ILE A 111 -3.28 -1.65 2.22
N SER A 112 -4.29 -2.32 1.66
CA SER A 112 -5.09 -1.78 0.55
C SER A 112 -5.81 -0.49 0.92
N MET A 113 -6.42 -0.47 2.11
CA MET A 113 -7.12 0.71 2.62
C MET A 113 -6.14 1.86 2.84
N ALA A 114 -5.01 1.60 3.50
CA ALA A 114 -4.01 2.61 3.79
C ALA A 114 -3.38 3.16 2.50
N CYS A 115 -3.12 2.31 1.50
CA CYS A 115 -2.62 2.72 0.19
C CYS A 115 -3.61 3.59 -0.56
N LYS A 116 -4.91 3.24 -0.57
CA LYS A 116 -5.95 4.07 -1.19
C LYS A 116 -5.96 5.46 -0.56
N LEU A 117 -6.05 5.53 0.76
CA LEU A 117 -6.06 6.80 1.50
C LEU A 117 -4.78 7.61 1.28
N ALA A 118 -3.62 6.96 1.29
CA ALA A 118 -2.33 7.61 1.06
C ALA A 118 -2.23 8.18 -0.36
N ALA A 119 -2.56 7.38 -1.36
CA ALA A 119 -2.49 7.79 -2.76
C ALA A 119 -3.47 8.92 -3.08
N GLU A 120 -4.73 8.83 -2.63
CA GLU A 120 -5.72 9.91 -2.80
C GLU A 120 -5.29 11.20 -2.09
N SER A 121 -4.67 11.08 -0.90
CA SER A 121 -4.11 12.23 -0.18
C SER A 121 -2.95 12.88 -0.94
N ILE A 122 -2.04 12.10 -1.52
CA ILE A 122 -0.93 12.57 -2.35
C ILE A 122 -1.44 13.27 -3.62
N LEU A 123 -2.45 12.69 -4.26
CA LEU A 123 -3.01 13.17 -5.53
C LEU A 123 -3.89 14.41 -5.38
N LYS A 124 -4.38 14.71 -4.17
CA LYS A 124 -5.32 15.80 -3.87
C LYS A 124 -4.93 17.18 -4.43
N TYR A 125 -3.63 17.47 -4.55
CA TYR A 125 -3.12 18.75 -5.06
C TYR A 125 -2.45 18.62 -6.43
N THR A 126 -2.79 17.57 -7.17
CA THR A 126 -2.29 17.30 -8.53
C THR A 126 -3.45 17.38 -9.53
N PRO A 127 -3.16 17.41 -10.85
CA PRO A 127 -4.20 17.26 -11.86
C PRO A 127 -5.02 15.97 -11.74
N MET A 128 -4.53 14.97 -11.00
CA MET A 128 -5.21 13.68 -10.79
C MET A 128 -6.02 13.61 -9.49
N TYR A 129 -6.45 14.75 -8.93
CA TYR A 129 -7.17 14.80 -7.65
C TYR A 129 -8.52 14.08 -7.66
N GLU A 130 -9.11 13.83 -8.84
CA GLU A 130 -10.37 13.09 -9.02
C GLU A 130 -10.16 11.59 -9.18
N LEU A 131 -8.91 11.12 -9.22
CA LEU A 131 -8.62 9.70 -9.35
C LEU A 131 -8.99 8.95 -8.07
N GLU A 132 -10.12 8.28 -8.11
CA GLU A 132 -10.52 7.34 -7.07
C GLU A 132 -9.89 5.97 -7.33
N LEU A 133 -8.96 5.56 -6.48
CA LEU A 133 -8.33 4.25 -6.62
C LEU A 133 -9.23 3.16 -6.06
N PRO A 134 -9.39 2.03 -6.76
CA PRO A 134 -10.18 0.91 -6.30
C PRO A 134 -9.46 0.25 -5.13
N TRP A 135 -10.23 -0.40 -4.29
CA TRP A 135 -9.67 -1.27 -3.28
C TRP A 135 -9.11 -2.52 -3.98
N THR A 136 -7.79 -2.68 -4.00
CA THR A 136 -7.13 -3.85 -4.61
C THR A 136 -6.09 -4.41 -3.65
N PRO A 137 -6.28 -5.65 -3.14
CA PRO A 137 -5.30 -6.30 -2.30
C PRO A 137 -3.98 -6.56 -3.03
N PRO A 138 -2.83 -6.44 -2.34
CA PRO A 138 -1.57 -6.90 -2.89
C PRO A 138 -1.68 -8.36 -3.31
N ILE A 139 -1.29 -8.66 -4.55
CA ILE A 139 -1.21 -10.02 -5.06
C ILE A 139 0.03 -10.68 -4.41
N ASP A 140 -0.11 -11.89 -3.89
CA ASP A 140 1.08 -12.67 -3.47
C ASP A 140 1.88 -12.98 -4.74
N THR A 141 3.09 -12.44 -4.85
CA THR A 141 4.05 -12.93 -5.84
C THR A 141 4.49 -14.35 -5.44
N PRO A 142 4.36 -15.34 -6.34
CA PRO A 142 4.75 -16.72 -6.07
C PRO A 142 6.26 -16.88 -5.84
#